data_AF-A0A950YR57-F1
#
_entry.id   AF-A0A950YR57-F1
#
_cell.length_a   1.000
_cell.length_b   1.000
_cell.length_c   1.000
_cell.angle_alpha   90.00
_cell.angle_beta   90.00
_cell.angle_gamma   90.00
#
_symmetry.space_group_name_H-M   'P 1'
#
loop_
_entity.id
_entity.type
_entity.pdbx_description
1 polymer ?
#
loop_
_entity_poly.entity_id
_entity_poly.type
_entity_poly.pdbx_seq_one_letter_code
_entity_poly.pdbx_strand_id
1 'polypeptide(L)'
;MTKTLTTTADPAMGTAISRKGALGLGAAIAIAVAVAGCGAASTPTTRSTSVSSGAGAAAERPTTIPSFAWLKPSPAPAGWRVVRIPTGAALPYPPGWQLLAGDRGTATAVLMDSRHRYAGYLNVTPQQGSETLSDWPKFRVGHNADEGDRKVVTLATGSGLTFRMGHGSCVRDAYTTSTGNRYVELACLVAGSRTSAVIVGAAPPHTWAAVSPSIERAIDSFTA
;
A
#
# COMPACT_ATOMS: atom_id res chain seq x y z
N MET A 1 -21.31 17.91 22.99
CA MET A 1 -20.89 16.92 21.97
C MET A 1 -19.92 15.96 22.62
N THR A 2 -20.36 14.75 22.92
CA THR A 2 -19.61 13.74 23.66
C THR A 2 -18.62 13.08 22.70
N LYS A 3 -17.31 13.22 22.96
CA LYS A 3 -16.27 12.49 22.22
C LYS A 3 -16.39 11.00 22.58
N THR A 4 -16.80 10.19 21.63
CA THR A 4 -16.80 8.73 21.78
C THR A 4 -15.36 8.23 21.78
N LEU A 5 -14.96 7.62 22.90
CA LEU A 5 -13.65 7.02 23.09
C LEU A 5 -13.48 5.83 22.14
N THR A 6 -12.51 5.94 21.25
CA THR A 6 -12.07 4.87 20.36
C THR A 6 -11.47 3.75 21.20
N THR A 7 -12.14 2.60 21.27
CA THR A 7 -11.51 1.37 21.77
C THR A 7 -10.67 0.79 20.62
N THR A 8 -9.64 1.51 20.22
CA THR A 8 -8.73 1.10 19.15
C THR A 8 -7.76 0.08 19.69
N ALA A 9 -7.49 -0.93 18.87
CA ALA A 9 -6.27 -1.69 18.83
C ALA A 9 -5.02 -0.78 18.71
N ASP A 10 -4.67 0.02 19.72
CA ASP A 10 -3.74 1.17 19.59
C ASP A 10 -4.15 2.17 18.49
N PRO A 11 -3.94 3.49 18.65
CA PRO A 11 -4.27 4.50 17.63
C PRO A 11 -3.60 4.35 16.25
N ALA A 12 -2.87 3.27 15.98
CA ALA A 12 -2.12 3.04 14.75
C ALA A 12 -2.69 1.94 13.83
N MET A 13 -3.80 1.28 14.20
CA MET A 13 -4.23 0.04 13.49
C MET A 13 -5.65 0.12 12.89
N GLY A 14 -6.30 1.28 13.00
CA GLY A 14 -7.57 1.58 12.31
C GLY A 14 -7.32 2.49 11.13
N THR A 15 -6.98 1.94 9.97
CA THR A 15 -6.85 2.72 8.73
C THR A 15 -8.23 3.06 8.18
N ALA A 16 -8.87 4.04 8.79
CA ALA A 16 -9.88 4.87 8.14
C ALA A 16 -9.47 6.32 8.26
N ILE A 17 -9.01 6.87 7.15
CA ILE A 17 -8.71 8.29 7.09
C ILE A 17 -10.05 9.04 7.12
N SER A 18 -10.23 9.84 8.17
CA SER A 18 -11.31 10.80 8.30
C SER A 18 -11.30 11.75 7.09
N ARG A 19 -12.40 11.80 6.33
CA ARG A 19 -12.61 12.81 5.27
C ARG A 19 -12.50 14.20 5.90
N LYS A 20 -11.41 14.93 5.67
CA LYS A 20 -11.43 16.38 5.86
C LYS A 20 -12.23 16.96 4.70
N GLY A 21 -13.38 17.54 5.05
CA GLY A 21 -14.48 17.85 4.18
C GLY A 21 -14.14 18.79 3.02
N ALA A 22 -14.89 18.59 1.94
CA ALA A 22 -15.13 19.62 0.94
C ALA A 22 -15.67 20.88 1.63
N LEU A 23 -14.92 21.97 1.55
CA LEU A 23 -15.46 23.31 1.68
C LEU A 23 -15.32 23.97 0.31
N GLY A 24 -16.40 23.89 -0.46
CA GLY A 24 -16.63 24.87 -1.50
C GLY A 24 -16.91 26.22 -0.85
N LEU A 25 -16.11 27.21 -1.17
CA LEU A 25 -16.55 28.61 -1.20
C LEU A 25 -16.06 29.17 -2.54
N GLY A 26 -17.01 29.52 -3.40
CA GLY A 26 -16.72 30.31 -4.58
C GLY A 26 -16.31 31.73 -4.18
N ALA A 27 -15.33 32.27 -4.90
CA ALA A 27 -15.26 33.69 -5.24
C ALA A 27 -14.26 33.85 -6.39
N ALA A 28 -14.77 34.33 -7.52
CA ALA A 28 -14.01 34.74 -8.69
C ALA A 28 -13.16 35.97 -8.36
N ILE A 29 -11.90 35.99 -8.82
CA ILE A 29 -11.21 37.23 -9.23
C ILE A 29 -10.37 36.90 -10.46
N ALA A 30 -10.79 37.45 -11.59
CA ALA A 30 -9.97 37.61 -12.78
C ALA A 30 -9.03 38.80 -12.58
N ILE A 31 -7.78 38.70 -13.03
CA ILE A 31 -6.96 39.80 -13.58
C ILE A 31 -6.03 39.18 -14.63
N ALA A 32 -6.10 39.72 -15.84
CA ALA A 32 -5.25 39.41 -16.98
C ALA A 32 -3.97 40.26 -16.95
N VAL A 33 -2.85 39.72 -17.45
CA VAL A 33 -1.83 40.50 -18.16
C VAL A 33 -1.28 39.65 -19.30
N ALA A 34 -1.50 40.12 -20.53
CA ALA A 34 -0.84 39.65 -21.73
C ALA A 34 0.51 40.35 -21.88
N VAL A 35 1.56 39.64 -22.30
CA VAL A 35 2.64 40.25 -23.07
C VAL A 35 3.11 39.28 -24.16
N ALA A 36 3.11 39.82 -25.38
CA ALA A 36 3.52 39.19 -26.60
C ALA A 36 5.03 38.89 -26.65
N GLY A 37 5.40 37.90 -27.46
CA GLY A 37 6.79 37.62 -27.82
C GLY A 37 6.87 36.74 -29.06
N CYS A 38 6.70 37.34 -30.24
CA CYS A 38 7.05 36.73 -31.52
C CYS A 38 8.56 36.50 -31.61
N GLY A 39 8.98 35.36 -32.16
CA GLY A 39 10.40 35.11 -32.43
C GLY A 39 10.61 33.79 -33.15
N ALA A 40 10.23 33.72 -34.43
CA ALA A 40 10.69 32.70 -35.35
C ALA A 40 12.01 33.17 -35.98
N ALA A 41 13.05 32.33 -35.93
CA ALA A 41 14.19 32.43 -36.83
C ALA A 41 14.78 31.04 -37.06
N SER A 42 14.81 30.66 -38.34
CA SER A 42 15.32 29.39 -38.85
C SER A 42 16.85 29.33 -38.84
N THR A 43 17.33 28.10 -38.68
CA THR A 43 18.64 27.46 -38.98
C THR A 43 19.71 28.24 -39.77
N PRO A 44 20.99 27.95 -39.47
CA PRO A 44 21.72 27.10 -40.41
C PRO A 44 22.58 25.98 -39.78
N THR A 45 22.65 24.91 -40.57
CA THR A 45 23.51 23.73 -40.55
C THR A 45 25.01 24.02 -40.39
N THR A 46 25.72 23.21 -39.60
CA THR A 46 27.10 22.79 -39.91
C THR A 46 27.34 21.34 -39.46
N ARG A 47 27.85 20.53 -40.40
CA ARG A 47 28.26 19.12 -40.24
C ARG A 47 29.58 19.03 -39.46
N SER A 48 29.73 17.95 -38.69
CA SER A 48 30.94 17.11 -38.59
C SER A 48 30.56 15.83 -37.81
N THR A 49 30.24 14.72 -38.49
CA THR A 49 31.12 13.54 -38.72
C THR A 49 31.75 12.91 -37.48
N SER A 50 31.11 11.81 -37.05
CA SER A 50 31.66 10.48 -36.75
C SER A 50 32.79 10.30 -35.72
N VAL A 51 32.49 9.54 -34.65
CA VAL A 51 33.18 8.26 -34.37
C VAL A 51 32.30 7.34 -33.53
N SER A 52 32.16 6.10 -34.01
CA SER A 52 31.57 4.96 -33.31
C SER A 52 32.67 4.25 -32.53
N SER A 53 32.42 3.87 -31.27
CA SER A 53 33.10 2.86 -30.43
C SER A 53 32.58 3.12 -29.01
N GLY A 54 31.96 2.22 -28.27
CA GLY A 54 31.97 0.77 -28.20
C GLY A 54 31.50 0.43 -26.77
N ALA A 55 31.36 -0.86 -26.48
CA ALA A 55 30.92 -1.42 -25.20
C ALA A 55 29.43 -1.19 -24.87
N GLY A 56 28.61 -2.12 -25.38
CA GLY A 56 27.41 -2.53 -24.68
C GLY A 56 27.80 -3.05 -23.30
N ALA A 57 27.71 -2.17 -22.30
CA ALA A 57 27.50 -2.60 -20.94
C ALA A 57 26.09 -3.18 -20.91
N ALA A 58 26.00 -4.50 -21.10
CA ALA A 58 24.89 -5.25 -20.54
C ALA A 58 24.88 -4.85 -19.07
N ALA A 59 23.92 -4.00 -18.69
CA ALA A 59 23.66 -3.69 -17.31
C ALA A 59 23.45 -5.04 -16.65
N GLU A 60 24.44 -5.44 -15.84
CA GLU A 60 24.37 -6.61 -14.99
C GLU A 60 23.22 -6.30 -14.04
N ARG A 61 22.03 -6.75 -14.44
CA ARG A 61 20.81 -6.60 -13.68
C ARG A 61 21.13 -7.35 -12.40
N PRO A 62 21.17 -6.67 -11.23
CA PRO A 62 21.36 -7.38 -9.99
C PRO A 62 20.31 -8.47 -9.97
N THR A 63 20.71 -9.74 -9.89
CA THR A 63 19.81 -10.82 -9.54
C THR A 63 19.48 -10.65 -8.06
N THR A 64 18.81 -9.54 -7.74
CA THR A 64 17.97 -9.45 -6.56
C THR A 64 16.92 -10.52 -6.76
N ILE A 65 16.90 -11.51 -5.86
CA ILE A 65 15.70 -12.32 -5.70
C ILE A 65 14.56 -11.29 -5.55
N PRO A 66 13.54 -11.31 -6.43
CA PRO A 66 12.50 -10.31 -6.37
C PRO A 66 11.88 -10.37 -4.97
N SER A 67 11.84 -9.24 -4.25
CA SER A 67 11.38 -9.20 -2.85
C SER A 67 9.93 -9.69 -2.64
N PHE A 68 9.21 -9.89 -3.73
CA PHE A 68 7.85 -10.42 -3.81
C PHE A 68 7.76 -11.72 -4.65
N ALA A 69 8.86 -12.46 -4.84
CA ALA A 69 8.87 -13.73 -5.58
C ALA A 69 8.04 -14.85 -4.92
N TRP A 70 7.70 -14.69 -3.64
CA TRP A 70 6.76 -15.55 -2.92
C TRP A 70 5.32 -15.37 -3.41
N LEU A 71 4.97 -14.20 -3.96
CA LEU A 71 3.60 -13.87 -4.38
C LEU A 71 3.19 -14.75 -5.56
N LYS A 72 2.32 -15.72 -5.28
CA LYS A 72 1.85 -16.74 -6.22
C LYS A 72 0.33 -16.84 -6.12
N PRO A 73 -0.41 -16.11 -6.97
CA PRO A 73 -1.86 -16.07 -6.95
C PRO A 73 -2.49 -17.45 -6.91
N SER A 74 -3.19 -17.77 -5.82
CA SER A 74 -3.77 -19.09 -5.64
C SER A 74 -4.93 -19.05 -4.65
N PRO A 75 -5.95 -19.91 -4.78
CA PRO A 75 -7.11 -19.89 -3.88
C PRO A 75 -6.74 -19.99 -2.41
N ALA A 76 -7.61 -19.44 -1.55
CA ALA A 76 -7.48 -19.59 -0.11
C ALA A 76 -7.36 -21.07 0.26
N PRO A 77 -6.40 -21.46 1.12
CA PRO A 77 -6.28 -22.85 1.55
C PRO A 77 -7.57 -23.37 2.18
N ALA A 78 -7.77 -24.68 2.13
CA ALA A 78 -8.89 -25.32 2.80
C ALA A 78 -8.90 -24.98 4.31
N GLY A 79 -10.09 -24.73 4.86
CA GLY A 79 -10.27 -24.35 6.27
C GLY A 79 -10.04 -22.86 6.58
N TRP A 80 -9.53 -22.06 5.63
CA TRP A 80 -9.44 -20.62 5.80
C TRP A 80 -10.82 -19.97 5.66
N ARG A 81 -11.07 -18.97 6.50
CA ARG A 81 -12.29 -18.16 6.41
C ARG A 81 -12.04 -17.00 5.46
N VAL A 82 -13.12 -16.48 4.86
CA VAL A 82 -13.06 -15.32 3.96
C VAL A 82 -14.09 -14.30 4.40
N VAL A 83 -13.68 -13.05 4.57
CA VAL A 83 -14.57 -11.91 4.79
C VAL A 83 -14.56 -11.03 3.54
N ARG A 84 -15.73 -10.54 3.13
CA ARG A 84 -15.87 -9.60 2.01
C ARG A 84 -16.29 -8.24 2.52
N ILE A 85 -15.62 -7.20 2.02
CA ILE A 85 -16.04 -5.81 2.24
C ILE A 85 -17.08 -5.38 1.18
N PRO A 86 -17.82 -4.28 1.37
CA PRO A 86 -18.91 -3.87 0.47
C PRO A 86 -18.51 -3.65 -0.98
N THR A 87 -17.24 -3.31 -1.26
CA THR A 87 -16.71 -3.18 -2.63
C THR A 87 -16.54 -4.53 -3.35
N GLY A 88 -16.64 -5.65 -2.63
CA GLY A 88 -16.50 -7.00 -3.16
C GLY A 88 -15.15 -7.64 -2.87
N ALA A 89 -14.14 -6.85 -2.51
CA ALA A 89 -12.81 -7.33 -2.16
C ALA A 89 -12.89 -8.33 -0.99
N ALA A 90 -12.10 -9.40 -1.07
CA ALA A 90 -12.19 -10.54 -0.18
C ALA A 90 -10.87 -10.79 0.54
N LEU A 91 -10.90 -10.71 1.86
CA LEU A 91 -9.79 -11.01 2.73
C LEU A 91 -9.91 -12.46 3.25
N PRO A 92 -9.10 -13.40 2.75
CA PRO A 92 -8.94 -14.70 3.38
C PRO A 92 -8.07 -14.57 4.63
N TYR A 93 -8.37 -15.34 5.68
CA TYR A 93 -7.55 -15.39 6.90
C TYR A 93 -7.50 -16.80 7.49
N PRO A 94 -6.38 -17.17 8.15
CA PRO A 94 -6.15 -18.53 8.61
C PRO A 94 -7.03 -18.93 9.81
N PRO A 95 -7.17 -20.23 10.09
CA PRO A 95 -7.63 -20.71 11.39
C PRO A 95 -6.82 -20.10 12.54
N GLY A 96 -7.49 -19.84 13.67
CA GLY A 96 -6.88 -19.19 14.84
C GLY A 96 -6.86 -17.66 14.79
N TRP A 97 -7.15 -17.06 13.63
CA TRP A 97 -7.33 -15.62 13.50
C TRP A 97 -8.79 -15.23 13.73
N GLN A 98 -8.99 -14.09 14.37
CA GLN A 98 -10.30 -13.60 14.78
C GLN A 98 -10.64 -12.32 14.03
N LEU A 99 -11.88 -12.19 13.55
CA LEU A 99 -12.35 -10.92 13.02
C LEU A 99 -12.49 -9.91 14.15
N LEU A 100 -11.94 -8.72 13.92
CA LEU A 100 -12.10 -7.59 14.80
C LEU A 100 -12.99 -6.56 14.10
N ALA A 101 -13.94 -5.99 14.85
CA ALA A 101 -14.74 -4.88 14.35
C ALA A 101 -13.81 -3.70 14.02
N GLY A 102 -13.88 -3.21 12.78
CA GLY A 102 -13.14 -2.06 12.30
C GLY A 102 -14.07 -1.00 11.72
N ASP A 103 -13.48 -0.06 11.00
CA ASP A 103 -14.22 1.02 10.37
C ASP A 103 -15.16 0.52 9.27
N ARG A 104 -16.24 1.27 9.06
CA ARG A 104 -17.28 0.91 8.08
C ARG A 104 -16.65 0.74 6.69
N GLY A 105 -16.91 -0.41 6.09
CA GLY A 105 -16.41 -0.73 4.75
C GLY A 105 -15.03 -1.37 4.73
N THR A 106 -14.42 -1.60 5.89
CA THR A 106 -13.16 -2.34 6.03
C THR A 106 -13.42 -3.71 6.68
N ALA A 107 -12.41 -4.59 6.65
CA ALA A 107 -12.42 -5.79 7.47
C ALA A 107 -11.02 -6.06 8.02
N THR A 108 -10.96 -6.46 9.29
CA THR A 108 -9.71 -6.76 10.00
C THR A 108 -9.79 -8.15 10.61
N ALA A 109 -8.73 -8.94 10.44
CA ALA A 109 -8.52 -10.20 11.14
C ALA A 109 -7.21 -10.12 11.93
N VAL A 110 -7.21 -10.62 13.17
CA VAL A 110 -6.07 -10.50 14.09
C VAL A 110 -5.68 -11.84 14.67
N LEU A 111 -4.39 -12.03 14.88
CA LEU A 111 -3.81 -13.10 15.67
C LEU A 111 -3.33 -12.54 16.98
N MET A 112 -3.80 -13.10 18.09
CA MET A 112 -3.39 -12.71 19.44
C MET A 112 -2.41 -13.75 20.00
N ASP A 113 -1.42 -13.29 20.76
CA ASP A 113 -0.59 -14.16 21.59
C ASP A 113 -1.32 -14.57 22.88
N SER A 114 -0.71 -15.46 23.68
CA SER A 114 -1.25 -15.91 24.96
C SER A 114 -1.39 -14.82 26.03
N ARG A 115 -0.85 -13.62 25.77
CA ARG A 115 -0.96 -12.43 26.62
C ARG A 115 -1.91 -11.39 26.04
N HIS A 116 -2.74 -11.77 25.06
CA HIS A 116 -3.70 -10.90 24.38
C HIS A 116 -3.06 -9.71 23.66
N ARG A 117 -1.81 -9.85 23.19
CA ARG A 117 -1.14 -8.85 22.34
C ARG A 117 -1.20 -9.28 20.88
N TYR A 118 -1.15 -8.31 19.96
CA TYR A 118 -1.08 -8.59 18.54
C TYR A 118 0.20 -9.37 18.19
N ALA A 119 0.03 -10.61 17.72
CA ALA A 119 1.08 -11.38 17.09
C ALA A 119 1.09 -11.18 15.56
N GLY A 120 -0.06 -10.83 14.99
CA GLY A 120 -0.21 -10.42 13.60
C GLY A 120 -1.58 -9.80 13.33
N TYR A 121 -1.69 -9.05 12.25
CA TYR A 121 -2.98 -8.57 11.73
C TYR A 121 -3.02 -8.63 10.21
N LEU A 122 -4.24 -8.67 9.71
CA LEU A 122 -4.63 -8.57 8.32
C LEU A 122 -5.75 -7.54 8.23
N ASN A 123 -5.67 -6.63 7.28
CA ASN A 123 -6.71 -5.64 7.03
C ASN A 123 -6.96 -5.52 5.53
N VAL A 124 -8.22 -5.25 5.17
CA VAL A 124 -8.60 -4.82 3.83
C VAL A 124 -9.42 -3.55 3.90
N THR A 125 -9.06 -2.59 3.05
CA THR A 125 -9.82 -1.35 2.84
C THR A 125 -10.12 -1.13 1.36
N PRO A 126 -11.18 -0.38 1.02
CA PRO A 126 -11.28 0.24 -0.30
C PRO A 126 -10.10 1.18 -0.55
N GLN A 127 -9.80 1.48 -1.81
CA GLN A 127 -8.97 2.63 -2.15
C GLN A 127 -9.53 3.90 -1.49
N GLN A 128 -8.70 4.66 -0.76
CA GLN A 128 -9.12 5.75 0.13
C GLN A 128 -8.75 7.14 -0.37
N GLY A 129 -8.05 7.26 -1.49
CA GLY A 129 -7.66 8.56 -2.03
C GLY A 129 -7.14 8.50 -3.46
N SER A 130 -6.09 9.27 -3.71
CA SER A 130 -5.44 9.40 -5.01
C SER A 130 -4.30 8.40 -5.22
N GLU A 131 -4.13 7.42 -4.34
CA GLU A 131 -3.09 6.40 -4.50
C GLU A 131 -3.29 5.63 -5.81
N THR A 132 -2.19 5.36 -6.48
CA THR A 132 -2.11 4.65 -7.75
C THR A 132 -1.09 3.53 -7.64
N LEU A 133 -1.09 2.59 -8.58
CA LEU A 133 -0.10 1.51 -8.56
C LEU A 133 1.35 2.01 -8.71
N SER A 134 1.57 3.12 -9.43
CA SER A 134 2.91 3.65 -9.69
C SER A 134 3.49 4.44 -8.51
N ASP A 135 2.66 5.17 -7.77
CA ASP A 135 3.09 5.95 -6.60
C ASP A 135 2.89 5.22 -5.26
N TRP A 136 2.24 4.05 -5.26
CA TRP A 136 1.87 3.29 -4.07
C TRP A 136 2.96 3.18 -2.99
N PRO A 137 4.21 2.75 -3.29
CA PRO A 137 5.22 2.62 -2.25
C PRO A 137 5.57 3.94 -1.56
N LYS A 138 5.57 5.05 -2.32
CA LYS A 138 5.81 6.39 -1.77
C LYS A 138 4.59 6.85 -0.97
N PHE A 139 3.40 6.65 -1.51
CA PHE A 139 2.14 7.01 -0.85
C PHE A 139 2.02 6.34 0.51
N ARG A 140 2.23 5.02 0.60
CA ARG A 140 2.08 4.24 1.84
C ARG A 140 3.01 4.73 2.95
N VAL A 141 4.29 4.94 2.63
CA VAL A 141 5.30 5.38 3.60
C VAL A 141 5.03 6.82 4.05
N GLY A 142 4.62 7.69 3.13
CA GLY A 142 4.17 9.05 3.47
C GLY A 142 2.94 9.02 4.39
N HIS A 143 1.98 8.16 4.09
CA HIS A 143 0.77 8.00 4.89
C HIS A 143 1.06 7.55 6.33
N ASN A 144 1.94 6.56 6.53
CA ASN A 144 2.39 6.16 7.88
C ASN A 144 2.97 7.36 8.66
N ALA A 145 3.82 8.17 8.01
CA ALA A 145 4.39 9.35 8.66
C ALA A 145 3.31 10.39 9.00
N ASP A 146 2.32 10.60 8.14
CA ASP A 146 1.19 11.51 8.36
C ASP A 146 0.27 11.05 9.51
N GLU A 147 0.18 9.73 9.76
CA GLU A 147 -0.52 9.14 10.91
C GLU A 147 0.27 9.25 12.23
N GLY A 148 1.50 9.78 12.17
CA GLY A 148 2.36 9.99 13.33
C GLY A 148 3.29 8.81 13.63
N ASP A 149 3.39 7.84 12.72
CA ASP A 149 4.40 6.80 12.83
C ASP A 149 5.80 7.36 12.58
N ARG A 150 6.76 6.76 13.27
CA ARG A 150 8.15 7.22 13.29
C ARG A 150 9.05 6.11 12.79
N LYS A 151 10.24 6.50 12.31
CA LYS A 151 11.25 5.56 11.78
C LYS A 151 10.66 4.65 10.70
N VAL A 152 9.81 5.21 9.84
CA VAL A 152 9.23 4.48 8.70
C VAL A 152 10.34 4.21 7.69
N VAL A 153 10.57 2.94 7.38
CA VAL A 153 11.63 2.50 6.47
C VAL A 153 11.07 1.50 5.47
N THR A 154 11.23 1.79 4.19
CA THR A 154 10.95 0.83 3.12
C THR A 154 11.97 -0.31 3.14
N LEU A 155 11.48 -1.54 3.30
CA LEU A 155 12.30 -2.76 3.26
C LEU A 155 12.29 -3.43 1.88
N ALA A 156 11.19 -3.29 1.14
CA ALA A 156 11.07 -3.81 -0.21
C ALA A 156 9.90 -3.15 -0.97
N THR A 157 9.99 -3.13 -2.30
CA THR A 157 8.88 -2.74 -3.18
C THR A 157 8.72 -3.75 -4.31
N GLY A 158 7.53 -3.80 -4.89
CA GLY A 158 7.24 -4.58 -6.09
C GLY A 158 6.04 -3.98 -6.82
N SER A 159 6.09 -3.92 -8.15
CA SER A 159 5.04 -3.33 -8.97
C SER A 159 4.74 -4.22 -10.17
N GLY A 160 3.53 -4.10 -10.74
CA GLY A 160 3.07 -5.00 -11.80
C GLY A 160 2.89 -6.44 -11.32
N LEU A 161 2.70 -6.63 -10.02
CA LEU A 161 2.55 -7.93 -9.39
C LEU A 161 1.19 -8.52 -9.77
N THR A 162 1.14 -9.80 -10.16
CA THR A 162 -0.11 -10.46 -10.50
C THR A 162 -0.84 -10.89 -9.22
N PHE A 163 -2.15 -10.67 -9.17
CA PHE A 163 -3.06 -11.18 -8.14
C PHE A 163 -4.11 -12.09 -8.78
N ARG A 164 -4.88 -12.82 -7.96
CA ARG A 164 -5.91 -13.74 -8.49
C ARG A 164 -6.94 -13.03 -9.38
N MET A 165 -7.26 -11.79 -9.02
CA MET A 165 -8.19 -10.93 -9.76
C MET A 165 -7.60 -9.53 -9.84
N GLY A 166 -6.62 -9.35 -10.72
CA GLY A 166 -6.03 -8.05 -11.01
C GLY A 166 -4.52 -8.03 -10.92
N HIS A 167 -3.98 -6.83 -10.78
CA HIS A 167 -2.55 -6.58 -10.61
C HIS A 167 -2.35 -5.53 -9.52
N GLY A 168 -1.16 -5.50 -8.93
CA GLY A 168 -0.90 -4.67 -7.77
C GLY A 168 0.50 -4.12 -7.70
N SER A 169 0.64 -3.23 -6.73
CA SER A 169 1.90 -2.66 -6.27
C SER A 169 1.95 -2.87 -4.77
N CYS A 170 3.08 -3.34 -4.28
CA CYS A 170 3.28 -3.69 -2.89
C CYS A 170 4.51 -3.00 -2.31
N VAL A 171 4.44 -2.72 -1.03
CA VAL A 171 5.57 -2.27 -0.22
C VAL A 171 5.63 -3.15 1.04
N ARG A 172 6.85 -3.50 1.43
CA ARG A 172 7.13 -3.97 2.78
C ARG A 172 7.87 -2.85 3.48
N ASP A 173 7.38 -2.41 4.62
CA ASP A 173 8.01 -1.38 5.43
C ASP A 173 8.12 -1.82 6.89
N ALA A 174 8.83 -1.02 7.67
CA ALA A 174 8.86 -1.14 9.11
C ALA A 174 8.76 0.24 9.74
N TYR A 175 8.06 0.33 10.86
CA TYR A 175 7.83 1.59 11.55
C TYR A 175 7.65 1.39 13.05
N THR A 176 7.62 2.51 13.77
CA THR A 176 7.28 2.58 15.20
C THR A 176 6.06 3.48 15.35
N THR A 177 4.99 2.96 15.95
CA THR A 177 3.77 3.72 16.19
C THR A 177 3.99 4.92 17.09
N SER A 178 3.02 5.84 17.09
CA SER A 178 2.97 6.93 18.06
C SER A 178 2.99 6.43 19.52
N THR A 179 2.42 5.25 19.80
CA THR A 179 2.44 4.58 21.11
C THR A 179 3.71 3.76 21.39
N GLY A 180 4.65 3.70 20.45
CA GLY A 180 5.97 3.07 20.63
C GLY A 180 6.05 1.60 20.23
N ASN A 181 4.96 1.01 19.74
CA ASN A 181 4.97 -0.36 19.21
C ASN A 181 5.69 -0.40 17.86
N ARG A 182 6.40 -1.49 17.58
CA ARG A 182 7.13 -1.66 16.31
C ARG A 182 6.45 -2.70 15.46
N TYR A 183 6.38 -2.45 14.16
CA TYR A 183 5.79 -3.36 13.18
C TYR A 183 6.68 -3.51 11.95
N VAL A 184 6.60 -4.69 11.34
CA VAL A 184 6.94 -4.92 9.93
C VAL A 184 5.62 -5.14 9.22
N GLU A 185 5.35 -4.37 8.18
CA GLU A 185 4.12 -4.40 7.42
C GLU A 185 4.38 -4.73 5.95
N LEU A 186 3.44 -5.44 5.36
CA LEU A 186 3.32 -5.69 3.94
C LEU A 186 1.97 -5.13 3.48
N ALA A 187 1.99 -4.13 2.60
CA ALA A 187 0.80 -3.47 2.10
C ALA A 187 0.78 -3.45 0.57
N CYS A 188 -0.33 -3.90 -0.02
CA CYS A 188 -0.53 -3.98 -1.46
C CYS A 188 -1.79 -3.24 -1.87
N LEU A 189 -1.65 -2.28 -2.78
CA LEU A 189 -2.77 -1.76 -3.56
C LEU A 189 -2.98 -2.70 -4.75
N VAL A 190 -4.21 -3.21 -4.88
CA VAL A 190 -4.59 -4.15 -5.94
C VAL A 190 -5.72 -3.55 -6.76
N ALA A 191 -5.49 -3.41 -8.06
CA ALA A 191 -6.47 -2.96 -9.03
C ALA A 191 -7.18 -4.17 -9.64
N GLY A 192 -8.45 -4.35 -9.29
CA GLY A 192 -9.36 -5.32 -9.89
C GLY A 192 -10.03 -4.76 -11.16
N SER A 193 -10.98 -5.51 -11.72
CA SER A 193 -11.70 -5.09 -12.94
C SER A 193 -12.74 -3.99 -12.71
N ARG A 194 -13.19 -3.79 -11.46
CA ARG A 194 -14.24 -2.83 -11.10
C ARG A 194 -13.83 -1.85 -10.00
N THR A 195 -13.00 -2.30 -9.08
CA THR A 195 -12.60 -1.56 -7.89
C THR A 195 -11.15 -1.85 -7.56
N SER A 196 -10.53 -0.94 -6.83
CA SER A 196 -9.24 -1.16 -6.18
C SER A 196 -9.43 -1.28 -4.68
N ALA A 197 -8.58 -2.08 -4.06
CA ALA A 197 -8.56 -2.29 -2.62
C ALA A 197 -7.12 -2.40 -2.14
N VAL A 198 -6.90 -2.00 -0.88
CA VAL A 198 -5.64 -2.22 -0.19
C VAL A 198 -5.80 -3.43 0.70
N ILE A 199 -4.87 -4.39 0.58
CA ILE A 199 -4.67 -5.45 1.57
C ILE A 199 -3.38 -5.17 2.33
N VAL A 200 -3.46 -5.30 3.65
CA VAL A 200 -2.35 -5.09 4.57
C VAL A 200 -2.21 -6.33 5.44
N GLY A 201 -0.98 -6.73 5.73
CA GLY A 201 -0.70 -7.55 6.89
C GLY A 201 0.57 -7.12 7.58
N ALA A 202 0.55 -7.09 8.91
CA ALA A 202 1.74 -6.77 9.70
C ALA A 202 1.86 -7.64 10.93
N ALA A 203 3.06 -7.65 11.47
CA ALA A 203 3.36 -8.26 12.75
C ALA A 203 4.49 -7.51 13.46
N PRO A 204 4.57 -7.57 14.79
CA PRO A 204 5.75 -7.12 15.49
C PRO A 204 7.03 -7.83 14.96
N PRO A 205 8.19 -7.16 14.94
CA PRO A 205 9.42 -7.77 14.45
C PRO A 205 9.78 -9.11 15.09
N HIS A 206 9.43 -9.31 16.36
CA HIS A 206 9.72 -10.53 17.11
C HIS A 206 8.82 -11.72 16.75
N THR A 207 7.64 -11.48 16.15
CA THR A 207 6.75 -12.56 15.65
C THR A 207 6.75 -12.67 14.13
N TRP A 208 7.31 -11.69 13.41
CA TRP A 208 7.28 -11.61 11.95
C TRP A 208 7.67 -12.93 11.27
N ALA A 209 8.83 -13.51 11.62
CA ALA A 209 9.30 -14.74 10.98
C ALA A 209 8.34 -15.93 11.11
N ALA A 210 7.57 -16.00 12.21
CA ALA A 210 6.59 -17.07 12.43
C ALA A 210 5.25 -16.80 11.73
N VAL A 211 4.88 -15.53 11.58
CA VAL A 211 3.54 -15.12 11.14
C VAL A 211 3.52 -14.74 9.65
N SER A 212 4.62 -14.24 9.10
CA SER A 212 4.70 -13.74 7.72
C SER A 212 4.29 -14.77 6.67
N PRO A 213 4.56 -16.09 6.79
CA PRO A 213 4.07 -17.05 5.80
C PRO A 213 2.54 -17.10 5.71
N SER A 214 1.84 -16.90 6.84
CA SER A 214 0.37 -16.82 6.85
C SER A 214 -0.13 -15.48 6.27
N ILE A 215 0.58 -14.38 6.52
CA ILE A 215 0.27 -13.08 5.92
C ILE A 215 0.46 -13.12 4.41
N GLU A 216 1.61 -13.59 3.94
CA GLU A 216 1.94 -13.77 2.53
C GLU A 216 0.89 -14.66 1.84
N ARG A 217 0.49 -15.76 2.48
CA ARG A 217 -0.55 -16.64 1.95
C ARG A 217 -1.93 -15.99 1.90
N ALA A 218 -2.28 -15.11 2.84
CA ALA A 218 -3.52 -14.33 2.76
C ALA A 218 -3.51 -13.40 1.54
N ILE A 219 -2.36 -12.77 1.27
CA ILE A 219 -2.16 -11.86 0.14
C ILE A 219 -2.17 -12.62 -1.20
N ASP A 220 -1.54 -13.80 -1.28
CA ASP A 220 -1.61 -14.71 -2.44
C ASP A 220 -3.06 -15.05 -2.84
N SER A 221 -3.92 -15.17 -1.82
CA SER A 221 -5.30 -15.61 -1.97
C SER A 221 -6.32 -14.48 -2.10
N PHE A 222 -5.87 -13.24 -1.97
CA PHE A 222 -6.70 -12.04 -2.04
C PHE A 222 -7.34 -11.84 -3.42
N THR A 223 -8.55 -11.27 -3.41
CA THR A 223 -9.25 -10.82 -4.62
C THR A 223 -9.79 -9.42 -4.40
N ALA A 224 -9.50 -8.49 -5.32
CA ALA A 224 -10.02 -7.13 -5.34
C ALA A 224 -11.39 -7.02 -6.04
#